data_AF-A0A951JH12-F1
#
_entry.id   AF-A0A951JH12-F1
#
_cell.length_a   1.000
_cell.length_b   1.000
_cell.length_c   1.000
_cell.angle_alpha   90.00
_cell.angle_beta   90.00
_cell.angle_gamma   90.00
#
_symmetry.space_group_name_H-M   'P 1'
#
loop_
_entity.id
_entity.type
_entity.pdbx_description
1 polymer ?
#
loop_
_entity_poly.entity_id
_entity_poly.type
_entity_poly.pdbx_seq_one_letter_code
_entity_poly.pdbx_strand_id
1 'polypeptide(L)'
;MAQTLNEKQADLLRFLTRQTDPVPTDDLDGRIIRALKLRDCIVERNGHVTVTEQGRAALEDKPQRRRRGRRPNVEKTAGHARAQAIRRAIASLERALPSEAEVAVGNIFAYADDVVDGFRKYARKLETRGKD
;
A
#
# COMPACT_ATOMS: atom_id res chain seq x y z
N MET A 1 3.67 7.80 -33.78
CA MET A 1 2.33 8.01 -33.18
C MET A 1 2.36 7.42 -31.77
N ALA A 2 2.64 8.23 -30.74
CA ALA A 2 2.73 7.77 -29.36
C ALA A 2 1.32 7.47 -28.82
N GLN A 3 0.84 6.23 -29.01
CA GLN A 3 -0.41 5.80 -28.41
C GLN A 3 -0.22 5.68 -26.90
N THR A 4 -0.89 6.55 -26.17
CA THR A 4 -0.82 6.64 -24.72
C THR A 4 -1.28 5.31 -24.09
N LEU A 5 -0.53 4.80 -23.10
CA LEU A 5 -0.92 3.59 -22.36
C LEU A 5 -2.30 3.81 -21.70
N ASN A 6 -3.20 2.82 -21.77
CA ASN A 6 -4.43 2.86 -20.98
C ASN A 6 -4.13 2.61 -19.48
N GLU A 7 -5.11 2.80 -18.59
CA GLU A 7 -4.88 2.68 -17.14
C GLU A 7 -4.47 1.26 -16.73
N LYS A 8 -5.12 0.22 -17.27
CA LYS A 8 -4.80 -1.18 -16.99
C LYS A 8 -3.40 -1.58 -17.48
N GLN A 9 -2.99 -1.08 -18.64
CA GLN A 9 -1.65 -1.26 -19.21
C GLN A 9 -0.58 -0.60 -18.33
N ALA A 10 -0.84 0.63 -17.87
CA ALA A 10 0.05 1.34 -16.97
C ALA A 10 0.15 0.66 -15.60
N ASP A 11 -0.95 0.13 -15.07
CA ASP A 11 -0.97 -0.60 -13.80
C ASP A 11 -0.21 -1.92 -13.88
N LEU A 12 -0.38 -2.69 -14.96
CA LEU A 12 0.40 -3.90 -15.20
C LEU A 12 1.89 -3.57 -15.35
N LEU A 13 2.24 -2.52 -16.11
CA LEU A 13 3.64 -2.12 -16.26
C LEU A 13 4.27 -1.70 -14.93
N ARG A 14 3.51 -0.97 -14.08
CA ARG A 14 3.94 -0.60 -12.71
C ARG A 14 4.14 -1.82 -11.84
N PHE A 15 3.22 -2.79 -11.91
CA PHE A 15 3.35 -4.05 -11.20
C PHE A 15 4.64 -4.76 -11.59
N LEU A 16 4.88 -4.95 -12.90
CA LEU A 16 6.07 -5.61 -13.42
C LEU A 16 7.38 -4.88 -13.05
N THR A 17 7.40 -3.54 -13.01
CA THR A 17 8.59 -2.78 -12.57
C THR A 17 8.94 -2.92 -11.09
N ARG A 18 8.00 -3.37 -10.26
CA ARG A 18 8.21 -3.57 -8.81
C ARG A 18 8.65 -4.99 -8.46
N GLN A 19 8.48 -5.93 -9.39
CA GLN A 19 8.91 -7.30 -9.19
C GLN A 19 10.42 -7.39 -9.42
N THR A 20 11.11 -8.05 -8.50
CA THR A 20 12.54 -8.35 -8.61
C THR A 20 12.78 -9.55 -9.53
N ASP A 21 11.80 -10.47 -9.58
CA ASP A 21 11.86 -11.70 -10.36
C ASP A 21 10.98 -11.64 -11.62
N PRO A 22 11.33 -12.36 -12.69
CA PRO A 22 10.52 -12.46 -13.90
C PRO A 22 9.13 -13.05 -13.59
N VAL A 23 8.07 -12.44 -14.13
CA VAL A 23 6.68 -12.86 -13.85
C VAL A 23 6.18 -13.83 -14.93
N PRO A 24 5.60 -14.99 -14.56
CA PRO A 24 5.00 -15.91 -15.53
C PRO A 24 3.88 -15.25 -16.33
N THR A 25 3.83 -15.54 -17.63
CA THR A 25 2.79 -15.00 -18.53
C THR A 25 1.39 -15.52 -18.25
N ASP A 26 1.28 -16.72 -17.68
CA ASP A 26 0.01 -17.43 -17.53
C ASP A 26 -0.93 -16.75 -16.51
N ASP A 27 -0.35 -16.01 -15.56
CA ASP A 27 -1.09 -15.27 -14.53
C ASP A 27 -1.53 -13.88 -14.98
N LEU A 28 -1.21 -13.49 -16.22
CA LEU A 28 -1.38 -12.14 -16.73
C LEU A 28 -2.40 -12.08 -17.88
N ASP A 29 -3.10 -10.94 -17.99
CA ASP A 29 -4.05 -10.72 -19.08
C ASP A 29 -3.31 -10.66 -20.43
N GLY A 30 -3.46 -11.71 -21.23
CA GLY A 30 -2.80 -11.85 -22.53
C GLY A 30 -3.12 -10.72 -23.53
N ARG A 31 -4.28 -10.04 -23.41
CA ARG A 31 -4.60 -8.87 -24.25
C ARG A 31 -3.71 -7.68 -23.87
N ILE A 32 -3.48 -7.48 -22.58
CA ILE A 32 -2.63 -6.40 -22.07
C ILE A 32 -1.17 -6.69 -22.40
N ILE A 33 -0.70 -7.92 -22.22
CA ILE A 33 0.64 -8.34 -22.63
C ILE A 33 0.86 -8.08 -24.12
N ARG A 34 -0.05 -8.56 -24.98
CA ARG A 34 0.09 -8.38 -26.43
C ARG A 34 0.18 -6.90 -26.82
N ALA A 35 -0.62 -6.04 -26.19
CA ALA A 35 -0.59 -4.61 -26.42
C ALA A 35 0.70 -3.94 -25.92
N LEU A 36 1.26 -4.39 -24.81
CA LEU A 36 2.53 -3.89 -24.27
C LEU A 36 3.74 -4.38 -25.08
N LYS A 37 3.70 -5.62 -25.59
CA LYS A 37 4.72 -6.16 -26.51
C LYS A 37 4.73 -5.42 -27.85
N LEU A 38 3.55 -5.13 -28.42
CA LEU A 38 3.42 -4.34 -29.67
C LEU A 38 3.98 -2.91 -29.56
N ARG A 39 4.20 -2.43 -28.34
CA ARG A 39 4.74 -1.10 -28.04
C ARG A 39 6.16 -1.18 -27.46
N ASP A 40 6.80 -2.33 -27.56
CA ASP A 40 8.17 -2.60 -27.06
C ASP A 40 8.37 -2.24 -25.58
N CYS A 41 7.28 -2.20 -24.78
CA CYS A 41 7.32 -1.84 -23.36
C CYS A 41 7.72 -3.03 -22.47
N ILE A 42 7.50 -4.25 -22.95
CA ILE A 42 7.86 -5.49 -22.29
C ILE A 42 8.44 -6.47 -23.31
N VAL A 43 9.32 -7.34 -22.83
CA VAL A 43 9.85 -8.47 -23.59
C VAL A 43 9.42 -9.75 -22.87
N GLU A 44 9.01 -10.73 -23.66
CA GLU A 44 8.68 -12.06 -23.15
C GLU A 44 9.81 -13.03 -23.54
N ARG A 45 10.36 -13.74 -22.57
CA ARG A 45 11.37 -14.78 -22.77
C ARG A 45 11.02 -15.99 -21.92
N ASN A 46 10.97 -17.16 -22.54
CA ASN A 46 10.71 -18.43 -21.85
C ASN A 46 9.45 -18.40 -20.95
N GLY A 47 8.35 -17.80 -21.41
CA GLY A 47 7.11 -17.67 -20.64
C GLY A 47 7.16 -16.67 -19.48
N HIS A 48 8.20 -15.83 -19.43
CA HIS A 48 8.34 -14.78 -18.42
C HIS A 48 8.35 -13.41 -19.05
N VAL A 49 7.73 -12.45 -18.37
CA VAL A 49 7.67 -11.05 -18.81
C VAL A 49 8.69 -10.21 -18.06
N THR A 50 9.42 -9.38 -18.81
CA THR A 50 10.37 -8.39 -18.26
C THR A 50 10.12 -7.02 -18.87
N VAL A 51 10.25 -5.96 -18.09
CA VAL A 51 10.03 -4.58 -18.55
C VAL A 51 11.28 -4.05 -19.27
N THR A 52 11.10 -3.43 -20.44
CA THR A 52 12.19 -2.80 -21.21
C THR A 52 12.47 -1.38 -20.72
N GLU A 53 13.57 -0.79 -21.18
CA GLU A 53 13.85 0.63 -20.96
C GLU A 53 12.76 1.54 -21.55
N GLN A 54 12.21 1.19 -22.72
CA GLN A 54 11.08 1.92 -23.31
C GLN A 54 9.83 1.84 -22.45
N GLY A 55 9.55 0.69 -21.83
CA GLY A 55 8.46 0.55 -20.87
C GLY A 55 8.64 1.45 -19.65
N ARG A 56 9.87 1.55 -19.13
CA ARG A 56 10.19 2.46 -18.01
C ARG A 56 9.99 3.92 -18.42
N ALA A 57 10.50 4.33 -19.58
CA ALA A 57 10.32 5.67 -20.12
C ALA A 57 8.84 6.02 -20.35
N ALA A 58 8.03 5.07 -20.82
CA ALA A 58 6.59 5.25 -21.00
C ALA A 58 5.81 5.47 -19.68
N LEU A 59 6.37 5.08 -18.54
CA LEU A 59 5.82 5.41 -17.21
C LEU A 59 6.25 6.79 -16.72
N GLU A 60 7.45 7.23 -17.08
CA GLU A 60 8.00 8.55 -16.71
C GLU A 60 7.36 9.68 -17.52
N ASP A 61 7.11 9.44 -18.82
CA ASP A 61 6.48 10.41 -19.74
C ASP A 61 5.00 10.68 -19.42
N LYS A 62 4.38 9.83 -18.59
CA LYS A 62 3.15 10.22 -17.90
C LYS A 62 3.55 11.01 -16.65
N PRO A 63 3.42 12.36 -16.64
CA PRO A 63 3.47 13.09 -15.37
C PRO A 63 2.48 12.40 -14.46
N GLN A 64 2.96 12.00 -13.27
CA GLN A 64 2.07 11.59 -12.20
C GLN A 64 1.03 12.70 -12.11
N ARG A 65 -0.17 12.47 -12.65
CA ARG A 65 -1.36 13.11 -12.11
C ARG A 65 -1.39 12.57 -10.70
N ARG A 66 -0.67 13.25 -9.80
CA ARG A 66 -0.91 13.25 -8.37
C ARG A 66 -2.41 13.38 -8.33
N ARG A 67 -3.10 12.28 -8.04
CA ARG A 67 -4.54 12.31 -7.79
C ARG A 67 -4.67 13.11 -6.49
N ARG A 68 -4.56 14.44 -6.58
CA ARG A 68 -5.27 15.39 -5.74
C ARG A 68 -6.73 15.23 -6.14
N GLY A 69 -7.27 14.11 -5.68
CA GLY A 69 -8.59 13.59 -5.99
C GLY A 69 -8.99 12.80 -4.77
N ARG A 70 -9.35 13.56 -3.73
CA ARG A 70 -10.25 13.21 -2.63
C ARG A 70 -10.76 11.76 -2.75
N ARG A 71 -10.23 10.84 -1.94
CA ARG A 71 -10.88 9.55 -1.66
C ARG A 71 -11.61 9.67 -0.33
N PRO A 72 -12.84 10.22 -0.28
CA PRO A 72 -13.50 10.51 0.99
C PRO A 72 -13.93 9.27 1.79
N ASN A 73 -13.92 8.06 1.21
CA ASN A 73 -14.46 6.86 1.88
C ASN A 73 -13.45 5.78 2.28
N VAL A 74 -12.23 5.76 1.72
CA VAL A 74 -11.23 4.72 2.05
C VAL A 74 -10.47 5.07 3.33
N GLU A 75 -10.21 6.36 3.59
CA GLU A 75 -9.59 6.79 4.84
C GLU A 75 -10.51 6.62 6.05
N LYS A 76 -11.82 6.80 5.89
CA LYS A 76 -12.81 6.64 6.98
C LYS A 76 -12.89 5.17 7.44
N THR A 77 -12.93 4.24 6.49
CA THR A 77 -12.91 2.80 6.79
C THR A 77 -11.56 2.33 7.32
N ALA A 78 -10.44 2.82 6.76
CA ALA A 78 -9.11 2.48 7.24
C ALA A 78 -8.81 3.04 8.65
N GLY A 79 -9.23 4.27 8.94
CA GLY A 79 -9.09 4.89 10.27
C GLY A 79 -9.88 4.14 11.33
N HIS A 80 -11.11 3.73 11.01
CA HIS A 80 -11.96 2.96 11.91
C HIS A 80 -11.45 1.52 12.13
N ALA A 81 -11.03 0.84 11.06
CA ALA A 81 -10.41 -0.48 11.15
C ALA A 81 -9.10 -0.44 11.97
N ARG A 82 -8.28 0.61 11.79
CA ARG A 82 -7.05 0.81 12.57
C ARG A 82 -7.33 1.11 14.03
N ALA A 83 -8.32 1.94 14.34
CA ALA A 83 -8.74 2.19 15.72
C ALA A 83 -9.26 0.92 16.41
N GLN A 84 -10.01 0.08 15.69
CA GLN A 84 -10.50 -1.20 16.21
C GLN A 84 -9.36 -2.19 16.46
N ALA A 85 -8.37 -2.27 15.56
CA ALA A 85 -7.17 -3.07 15.77
C ALA A 85 -6.37 -2.61 16.99
N ILE A 86 -6.20 -1.29 17.18
CA ILE A 86 -5.53 -0.72 18.35
C ILE A 86 -6.30 -1.07 19.64
N ARG A 87 -7.63 -0.99 19.66
CA ARG A 87 -8.43 -1.41 20.84
C ARG A 87 -8.25 -2.87 21.20
N ARG A 88 -8.21 -3.77 20.20
CA ARG A 88 -7.96 -5.20 20.44
C ARG A 88 -6.56 -5.45 21.00
N ALA A 89 -5.56 -4.72 20.50
CA ALA A 89 -4.20 -4.79 21.02
C ALA A 89 -4.13 -4.28 22.47
N ILE A 90 -4.79 -3.16 22.79
CA ILE A 90 -4.89 -2.63 24.16
C ILE A 90 -5.50 -3.67 25.10
N ALA A 91 -6.62 -4.28 24.73
CA ALA A 91 -7.27 -5.32 25.54
C ALA A 91 -6.38 -6.56 25.76
N SER A 92 -5.46 -6.83 24.83
CA SER A 92 -4.48 -7.91 24.99
C SER A 92 -3.33 -7.50 25.92
N LEU A 93 -2.89 -6.25 25.85
CA LEU A 93 -1.88 -5.68 26.75
C LEU A 93 -2.38 -5.62 28.20
N GLU A 94 -3.61 -5.18 28.42
CA GLU A 94 -4.24 -5.13 29.77
C GLU A 94 -4.37 -6.52 30.41
N ARG A 95 -4.42 -7.60 29.62
CA ARG A 95 -4.43 -8.97 30.13
C ARG A 95 -3.03 -9.52 30.41
N ALA A 96 -2.03 -9.00 29.70
CA ALA A 96 -0.66 -9.49 29.75
C ALA A 96 0.22 -8.73 30.75
N LEU A 97 -0.11 -7.47 31.02
CA LEU A 97 0.66 -6.58 31.88
C LEU A 97 -0.07 -6.37 33.21
N PRO A 98 0.59 -6.60 34.35
CA PRO A 98 0.06 -6.12 35.63
C PRO A 98 0.01 -4.60 35.66
N SER A 99 -1.00 -4.05 36.35
CA SER A 99 -1.05 -2.63 36.67
C SER A 99 0.26 -2.20 37.35
N GLU A 100 0.74 -1.00 37.05
CA GLU A 100 2.05 -0.46 37.49
C GLU A 100 3.31 -1.13 36.91
N ALA A 101 3.21 -2.08 35.97
CA ALA A 101 4.39 -2.63 35.32
C ALA A 101 5.13 -1.55 34.50
N GLU A 102 6.45 -1.47 34.63
CA GLU A 102 7.27 -0.66 33.72
C GLU A 102 7.44 -1.36 32.37
N VAL A 103 7.24 -0.60 31.29
CA VAL A 103 7.27 -1.09 29.91
C VAL A 103 8.20 -0.22 29.08
N ALA A 104 9.06 -0.86 28.29
CA ALA A 104 9.87 -0.18 27.29
C ALA A 104 9.10 -0.06 25.95
N VAL A 105 8.90 1.17 25.49
CA VAL A 105 8.37 1.50 24.17
C VAL A 105 9.50 2.07 23.32
N GLY A 106 10.16 1.19 22.55
CA GLY A 106 11.40 1.55 21.86
C GLY A 106 12.49 1.86 22.88
N ASN A 107 12.99 3.11 22.89
CA ASN A 107 14.02 3.58 23.82
C ASN A 107 13.45 4.34 25.03
N ILE A 108 12.13 4.38 25.19
CA ILE A 108 11.45 5.13 26.25
C ILE A 108 10.86 4.14 27.26
N PHE A 109 11.09 4.37 28.56
CA PHE A 109 10.47 3.63 29.65
C PHE A 109 9.24 4.38 30.15
N ALA A 110 8.13 3.68 30.36
CA ALA A 110 6.88 4.25 30.86
C ALA A 110 6.09 3.19 31.63
N TYR A 111 5.17 3.61 32.48
CA TYR A 111 4.26 2.68 33.17
C TYR A 111 3.19 2.15 32.21
N ALA A 112 2.82 0.89 32.37
CA ALA A 112 1.85 0.19 31.53
C ALA A 112 0.52 0.95 31.42
N ASP A 113 0.05 1.52 32.53
CA ASP A 113 -1.20 2.27 32.59
C ASP A 113 -1.15 3.54 31.71
N ASP A 114 -0.04 4.29 31.77
CA ASP A 114 0.19 5.49 30.95
C ASP A 114 0.28 5.16 29.45
N VAL A 115 0.93 4.05 29.12
CA VAL A 115 1.05 3.56 27.74
C VAL A 115 -0.31 3.16 27.19
N VAL A 116 -1.09 2.40 27.97
CA VAL A 116 -2.46 1.97 27.62
C VAL A 116 -3.36 3.19 27.40
N ASP A 117 -3.33 4.17 28.30
CA ASP A 117 -4.13 5.39 28.19
C ASP A 117 -3.71 6.26 26.99
N GLY A 118 -2.42 6.31 26.68
CA GLY A 118 -1.90 6.93 25.46
C GLY A 118 -2.47 6.30 24.19
N PHE A 119 -2.46 4.97 24.09
CA PHE A 119 -3.03 4.26 22.95
C PHE A 119 -4.56 4.43 22.84
N ARG A 120 -5.28 4.46 23.96
CA ARG A 120 -6.73 4.75 23.99
C ARG A 120 -7.04 6.15 23.45
N LYS A 121 -6.31 7.18 23.89
CA LYS A 121 -6.44 8.56 23.40
C LYS A 121 -6.13 8.65 21.90
N TYR A 122 -5.10 7.95 21.44
CA TYR A 122 -4.73 7.89 20.03
C TYR A 122 -5.80 7.21 19.16
N ALA A 123 -6.35 6.07 19.60
CA ALA A 123 -7.44 5.38 18.91
C ALA A 123 -8.68 6.29 18.78
N ARG A 124 -9.06 7.01 19.84
CA ARG A 124 -10.17 7.99 19.80
C ARG A 124 -9.90 9.12 18.79
N LYS A 125 -8.67 9.63 18.73
CA LYS A 125 -8.27 10.67 17.78
C LYS A 125 -8.33 10.19 16.33
N LEU A 126 -8.01 8.92 16.05
CA LEU A 126 -8.14 8.34 14.71
C LEU A 126 -9.59 8.21 14.25
N GLU A 127 -10.53 7.95 15.17
CA GLU A 127 -11.96 7.89 14.86
C GLU A 127 -12.57 9.27 14.58
N THR A 128 -12.18 10.30 15.35
CA THR A 128 -12.73 11.65 15.18
C THR A 128 -12.21 12.34 13.92
N ARG A 129 -10.96 12.07 13.51
CA ARG A 129 -10.35 12.63 12.29
C ARG A 129 -11.03 12.18 10.99
N GLY A 130 -11.86 11.13 11.02
CA GLY A 130 -12.67 10.68 9.88
C GLY A 130 -14.07 11.30 9.81
N LYS A 131 -14.45 12.17 10.75
CA LYS A 131 -15.80 12.73 10.86
C LYS A 131 -15.99 14.10 10.21
N ASP A 132 -14.91 14.81 9.89
CA ASP A 132 -14.89 16.01 9.05
C ASP A 132 -14.87 15.67 7.54
#